data_AF-A0A0Q7TLU9-F1
#
_entry.id   AF-A0A0Q7TLU9-F1
#
_cell.length_a   1.000
_cell.length_b   1.000
_cell.length_c   1.000
_cell.angle_alpha   90.00
_cell.angle_beta   90.00
_cell.angle_gamma   90.00
#
_symmetry.space_group_name_H-M   'P 1'
#
loop_
_entity.id
_entity.type
_entity.pdbx_description
1 polymer ?
#
loop_
_entity_poly.entity_id
_entity_poly.type
_entity_poly.pdbx_seq_one_letter_code
_entity_poly.pdbx_strand_id
1 'polypeptide(L)' 'MGSFSVWHWLIVIVVVMLMFGGRGKISGLMGDFAQGIKAFKKGMAEDDKTAEAKPEPVKSIETGAQKTEAERRAEGAHS' A
#
# COMPACT_ATOMS: atom_id res chain seq x y z
N MET A 1 12.80 -34.63 -14.46
CA MET A 1 11.98 -33.79 -15.37
C MET A 1 11.99 -32.38 -14.79
N GLY A 2 13.07 -31.64 -15.08
CA GLY A 2 13.37 -30.37 -14.45
C GLY A 2 12.48 -29.28 -15.02
N SER A 3 11.38 -29.05 -14.31
CA SER A 3 10.36 -28.04 -14.58
C SER A 3 11.02 -26.70 -14.93
N PHE A 4 10.92 -26.34 -16.21
CA PHE A 4 11.00 -24.99 -16.76
C PHE A 4 12.09 -24.09 -16.16
N SER A 5 13.29 -24.21 -16.75
CA SER A 5 14.47 -23.37 -16.56
C SER A 5 14.13 -21.89 -16.29
N VAL A 6 14.93 -21.21 -15.47
CA VAL A 6 14.84 -19.76 -15.17
C VAL A 6 14.67 -18.92 -16.44
N TRP A 7 15.18 -19.40 -17.57
CA TRP A 7 15.03 -18.80 -18.89
C TRP A 7 13.57 -18.73 -19.39
N HIS A 8 12.75 -19.74 -19.08
CA HIS A 8 11.31 -19.74 -19.36
C HIS A 8 10.58 -18.66 -18.56
N TRP A 9 10.91 -18.52 -17.28
CA TRP A 9 10.33 -17.48 -16.43
C TRP A 9 10.66 -16.07 -16.91
N LEU A 10 11.88 -15.84 -17.45
CA LEU A 10 12.23 -14.58 -18.11
C LEU A 10 11.32 -14.26 -19.30
N ILE A 11 11.08 -15.24 -20.18
CA ILE A 11 10.19 -15.06 -21.35
C ILE A 11 8.76 -14.78 -20.89
N VAL A 12 8.25 -15.51 -19.89
CA VAL A 12 6.89 -15.33 -19.36
C VAL A 12 6.71 -13.92 -18.78
N ILE A 13 7.69 -13.42 -18.02
CA ILE A 13 7.66 -12.05 -17.48
C ILE A 13 7.55 -11.02 -18.62
N VAL A 14 8.31 -11.19 -19.71
CA VAL A 14 8.25 -10.29 -20.87
C VAL A 14 6.87 -10.30 -21.52
N VAL A 15 6.27 -11.48 -21.71
CA VAL A 15 4.93 -11.61 -22.30
C VAL A 15 3.86 -10.98 -21.39
N VAL A 16 3.94 -11.22 -20.08
CA VAL A 16 3.03 -10.61 -19.10
C VAL A 16 3.18 -9.09 -19.12
N MET A 17 4.41 -8.57 -19.14
CA MET A 17 4.67 -7.13 -19.23
C MET A 17 4.15 -6.51 -20.53
N LEU A 18 4.11 -7.25 -21.65
CA LEU A 18 3.52 -6.76 -22.90
C LEU A 18 1.99 -6.79 -22.88
N MET A 19 1.39 -7.87 -22.35
CA MET A 19 -0.06 -8.04 -22.26
C MET A 19 -0.70 -7.10 -21.22
N PHE A 20 -0.01 -6.91 -20.10
CA PHE A 20 -0.43 -6.11 -18.95
C PHE A 20 0.30 -4.76 -18.88
N GLY A 21 1.26 -4.46 -19.75
CA GLY A 21 2.02 -3.19 -19.79
C GLY A 21 1.20 -1.93 -20.07
N GLY A 22 -0.11 -2.08 -20.31
CA GLY A 22 -1.08 -1.00 -20.29
C GLY A 22 -1.21 -0.40 -18.87
N ARG A 23 -0.60 0.77 -18.71
CA ARG A 23 -0.30 1.57 -17.51
C ARG A 23 -1.46 1.96 -16.56
N GLY A 24 -2.36 1.05 -16.18
CA GLY A 24 -3.50 1.44 -15.33
C GLY A 24 -3.94 0.42 -14.30
N LYS A 25 -4.18 -0.83 -14.73
CA LYS A 25 -4.95 -1.76 -13.90
C LYS A 25 -4.11 -2.50 -12.85
N ILE A 26 -2.82 -2.70 -13.11
CA ILE A 26 -1.91 -3.41 -12.19
C ILE A 26 -1.53 -2.55 -11.00
N SER A 27 -1.39 -1.23 -11.14
CA SER A 27 -0.94 -0.38 -10.03
C SER A 27 -1.94 -0.35 -8.86
N GLY A 28 -3.24 -0.32 -9.15
CA GLY A 28 -4.29 -0.39 -8.11
C GLY A 28 -4.32 -1.76 -7.44
N LEU A 29 -4.43 -2.83 -8.23
CA LEU A 29 -4.46 -4.20 -7.73
C LEU A 29 -3.19 -4.60 -6.98
N MET A 30 -2.01 -4.17 -7.45
CA MET A 30 -0.73 -4.38 -6.77
C MET A 30 -0.66 -3.59 -5.46
N GLY A 31 -1.27 -2.41 -5.39
CA GLY A 31 -1.37 -1.61 -4.16
C GLY A 31 -2.21 -2.31 -3.08
N ASP A 32 -3.41 -2.78 -3.44
CA ASP A 32 -4.29 -3.54 -2.54
C ASP A 32 -3.63 -4.87 -2.11
N PHE A 33 -2.98 -5.56 -3.04
CA PHE A 33 -2.26 -6.80 -2.75
C PHE A 33 -1.05 -6.56 -1.83
N ALA A 34 -0.30 -5.48 -2.06
CA ALA A 34 0.81 -5.08 -1.19
C ALA A 34 0.32 -4.69 0.20
N GLN A 35 -0.83 -4.01 0.32
CA GLN A 35 -1.46 -3.70 1.61
C GLN A 35 -1.85 -4.97 2.37
N GLY A 36 -2.47 -5.96 1.70
CA GLY A 36 -2.81 -7.25 2.30
C GLY A 36 -1.59 -8.04 2.79
N ILE A 37 -0.54 -8.15 1.97
CA ILE A 37 0.71 -8.82 2.36
C ILE A 37 1.42 -8.07 3.48
N LYS A 38 1.44 -6.72 3.47
CA LYS A 38 2.06 -5.91 4.51
C LYS A 38 1.33 -6.05 5.86
N ALA A 39 0.00 -6.09 5.85
CA ALA A 39 -0.81 -6.34 7.03
C ALA A 39 -0.58 -7.75 7.58
N PHE A 40 -0.52 -8.76 6.71
CA PHE A 40 -0.21 -10.14 7.10
C PHE A 40 1.19 -10.26 7.71
N LYS A 41 2.20 -9.67 7.07
CA LYS A 41 3.58 -9.68 7.57
C LYS A 41 3.73 -8.89 8.88
N LYS A 42 3.03 -7.77 9.03
CA LYS A 42 3.03 -7.00 10.28
C LYS A 42 2.30 -7.74 11.39
N GLY A 43 1.17 -8.39 11.13
CA GLY A 43 0.48 -9.24 12.10
C GLY A 43 1.33 -10.43 12.56
N MET A 44 2.01 -11.11 11.61
CA MET A 44 2.91 -12.21 11.94
C MET A 44 4.18 -11.73 12.68
N ALA A 45 4.71 -10.56 12.32
CA ALA A 45 5.84 -9.96 13.03
C ALA A 45 5.45 -9.36 14.39
N GLU A 46 4.18 -8.98 14.61
CA GLU A 46 3.69 -8.58 15.93
C GLU A 46 3.40 -9.78 16.83
N ASP A 47 3.06 -10.95 16.27
CA ASP A 47 3.03 -12.20 17.04
C ASP A 47 4.44 -12.55 17.56
N ASP A 48 5.46 -12.33 16.72
CA ASP A 48 6.88 -12.52 17.05
C ASP A 48 7.44 -11.41 17.98
N LYS A 49 7.00 -10.14 17.80
CA LYS A 49 7.43 -8.97 18.60
C LYS A 49 6.58 -8.67 19.84
N THR A 50 5.42 -9.28 20.04
CA THR A 50 4.65 -9.11 21.29
C THR A 50 5.39 -9.70 22.50
N ALA A 51 6.39 -10.56 22.27
CA ALA A 51 7.36 -10.94 23.28
C ALA A 51 8.32 -9.78 23.69
N GLU A 52 8.51 -8.75 22.85
CA GLU A 52 9.49 -7.67 23.06
C GLU A 52 8.98 -6.29 22.53
N ALA A 53 8.36 -5.51 23.43
CA ALA A 53 8.36 -4.04 23.47
C ALA A 53 7.39 -3.18 22.57
N LYS A 54 6.38 -2.64 23.27
CA LYS A 54 5.85 -1.25 23.29
C LYS A 54 5.01 -0.72 22.09
N PRO A 55 3.78 -0.21 22.33
CA PRO A 55 2.93 0.36 21.29
C PRO A 55 3.38 1.80 20.97
N GLU A 56 3.68 2.07 19.70
CA GLU A 56 3.77 3.43 19.17
C GLU A 56 2.37 3.92 18.75
N PRO A 57 1.95 5.13 19.15
CA PRO A 57 0.62 5.65 18.82
C PRO A 57 0.53 5.93 17.32
N VAL A 58 -0.44 5.26 16.67
CA VAL A 58 -0.78 5.38 15.26
C VAL A 58 -1.20 6.82 14.95
N LYS A 59 -0.27 7.62 14.44
CA LYS A 59 -0.51 8.96 13.89
C LYS A 59 -0.86 8.82 12.40
N SER A 60 -2.11 8.49 12.05
CA SER A 60 -2.65 8.73 10.70
C SER A 60 -4.15 8.44 10.60
N ILE A 61 -4.98 9.32 11.16
CA ILE A 61 -6.27 9.70 10.59
C ILE A 61 -6.66 11.11 11.05
N GLU A 62 -5.77 12.11 10.87
CA GLU A 62 -6.11 13.53 11.15
C GLU A 62 -5.82 14.47 9.97
N THR A 63 -5.33 13.96 8.85
CA THR A 63 -5.16 14.75 7.62
C THR A 63 -6.44 14.70 6.79
N GLY A 64 -7.50 15.30 7.31
CA GLY A 64 -8.77 15.39 6.57
C GLY A 64 -9.77 16.37 7.16
N ALA A 65 -9.78 16.54 8.48
CA ALA A 65 -10.78 17.37 9.15
C ALA A 65 -10.36 18.83 9.42
N GLN A 66 -9.05 19.14 9.42
CA GLN A 66 -8.60 20.51 9.79
C GLN A 66 -8.59 21.53 8.64
N LYS A 67 -8.67 21.10 7.36
CA LYS A 67 -8.62 22.05 6.22
C LYS A 67 -9.96 22.75 5.95
N THR A 68 -11.09 22.21 6.41
CA THR A 68 -12.42 22.77 6.13
C THR A 68 -12.85 23.83 7.15
N GLU A 69 -12.31 23.82 8.38
CA GLU A 69 -12.70 24.77 9.42
C GLU A 69 -11.88 26.08 9.41
N ALA A 70 -10.66 26.05 8.87
CA ALA A 70 -9.83 27.24 8.72
C ALA A 70 -10.32 28.19 7.61
N GLU A 71 -10.97 27.66 6.56
CA GLU A 71 -11.49 28.45 5.44
C GLU A 71 -12.79 29.17 5.80
N ARG A 72 -13.68 28.53 6.58
CA ARG A 72 -14.95 29.15 7.03
C ARG A 72 -14.77 30.22 8.11
N ARG A 73 -13.67 30.23 8.86
CA ARG A 73 -13.34 31.32 9.80
C ARG A 73 -12.70 32.53 9.14
N ALA A 74 -12.09 32.37 7.96
CA ALA A 74 -11.48 33.48 7.23
C ALA A 74 -12.52 34.29 6.41
N GLU A 75 -13.61 33.65 5.95
CA GLU A 75 -14.65 34.32 5.15
C GLU A 75 -15.70 35.05 6.02
N GLY A 76 -15.93 34.62 7.26
CA GLY A 76 -16.88 35.24 8.19
C GLY A 76 -16.39 36.48 8.94
N ALA A 77 -15.14 36.91 8.72
CA ALA A 77 -14.54 38.09 9.36
C ALA A 77 -14.37 39.28 8.40
N HIS A 78 -14.88 39.18 7.18
CA HIS A 78 -14.74 40.21 6.14
C HIS A 78 -16.09 40.61 5.52
N SER A 79 -17.15 40.64 6.34
CA SER A 79 -18.43 41.30 6.07
C SER A 79 -18.98 41.94 7.33
#